data_AF-A0A9E3SU43-F1
#
_entry.id   AF-A0A9E3SU43-F1
#
_cell.length_a   1.000
_cell.length_b   1.000
_cell.length_c   1.000
_cell.angle_alpha   90.00
_cell.angle_beta   90.00
_cell.angle_gamma   90.00
#
_symmetry.space_group_name_H-M   'P 1'
#
loop_
_entity.id
_entity.type
_entity.pdbx_description
1 polymer ?
#
loop_
_entity_poly.entity_id
_entity_poly.type
_entity_poly.pdbx_seq_one_letter_code
_entity_poly.pdbx_strand_id
1 'polypeptide(L)'
;MERRAVAWPEWAITTRIDSRPYWSQVWQAVQCHRSQLPGYEGLVLLPEVTHAPLWGQGSDYRVFSFVNGGRQPAHDLFAGVRHSAREDLIMT
;
A
#
# COMPACT_ATOMS: atom_id res chain seq x y z
N MET A 1 7.93 -28.95 2.11
CA MET A 1 7.09 -27.81 2.51
C MET A 1 7.20 -26.75 1.43
N GLU A 2 6.09 -26.27 0.88
CA GLU A 2 6.04 -25.27 -0.20
C GLU A 2 5.74 -23.88 0.39
N ARG A 3 6.50 -22.85 0.00
CA ARG A 3 6.26 -21.47 0.46
C ARG A 3 5.11 -20.87 -0.33
N ARG A 4 4.08 -20.39 0.37
CA ARG A 4 2.93 -19.68 -0.23
C ARG A 4 2.80 -18.29 0.37
N ALA A 5 2.27 -17.36 -0.41
CA ALA A 5 1.84 -16.08 0.12
C ALA A 5 0.67 -16.30 1.08
N VAL A 6 0.73 -15.71 2.27
CA VAL A 6 -0.37 -15.69 3.23
C VAL A 6 -0.84 -14.25 3.29
N ALA A 7 -2.06 -14.00 2.81
CA ALA A 7 -2.69 -12.70 2.94
C ALA A 7 -3.05 -12.43 4.40
N TRP A 8 -3.07 -11.15 4.79
CA TRP A 8 -3.61 -10.77 6.09
C TRP A 8 -5.11 -11.13 6.16
N PRO A 9 -5.59 -11.72 7.27
CA PRO A 9 -7.02 -11.89 7.45
C PRO A 9 -7.69 -10.53 7.60
N GLU A 10 -8.92 -10.42 7.11
CA GLU A 10 -9.71 -9.18 7.07
C GLU A 10 -9.75 -8.44 8.41
N TRP A 11 -9.90 -9.18 9.52
CA TRP A 11 -9.96 -8.60 10.87
C TRP A 11 -8.64 -7.96 11.33
N ALA A 12 -7.51 -8.32 10.72
CA ALA A 12 -6.20 -7.77 11.04
C ALA A 12 -5.87 -6.53 10.19
N ILE A 13 -6.67 -6.20 9.18
CA ILE A 13 -6.41 -5.02 8.34
C ILE A 13 -6.89 -3.79 9.09
N THR A 14 -5.97 -2.89 9.43
CA THR A 14 -6.28 -1.64 10.12
C THR A 14 -6.32 -0.44 9.19
N THR A 15 -5.70 -0.55 8.01
CA THR A 15 -5.64 0.53 7.02
C THR A 15 -5.81 -0.03 5.61
N ARG A 16 -6.58 0.68 4.77
CA ARG A 16 -6.73 0.43 3.35
C ARG A 16 -6.36 1.67 2.55
N ILE A 17 -5.34 1.55 1.71
CA ILE A 17 -4.91 2.63 0.83
C ILE A 17 -5.45 2.35 -0.56
N ASP A 18 -6.24 3.27 -1.09
CA ASP A 18 -6.66 3.26 -2.48
C ASP A 18 -5.73 4.16 -3.30
N SER A 19 -4.74 3.54 -3.93
CA SER A 19 -3.80 4.17 -4.85
C SER A 19 -4.09 3.79 -6.30
N ARG A 20 -5.31 3.33 -6.63
CA ARG A 20 -5.70 2.98 -8.01
C ARG A 20 -5.42 4.10 -9.01
N PRO A 21 -5.60 5.40 -8.73
CA PRO A 21 -5.20 6.45 -9.68
C PRO A 21 -3.73 6.41 -10.10
N TYR A 22 -2.86 5.76 -9.32
CA TYR A 22 -1.42 5.65 -9.54
C TYR A 22 -0.96 4.23 -9.95
N TRP A 23 -1.89 3.34 -10.31
CA TRP A 23 -1.56 1.92 -10.55
C TRP A 23 -0.56 1.75 -11.71
N SER A 24 -0.62 2.60 -12.72
CA SER A 24 0.21 2.50 -13.92
C SER A 24 1.67 2.87 -13.64
N GLN A 25 1.92 3.82 -12.74
CA GLN A 25 3.25 4.17 -12.26
C GLN A 25 3.87 3.02 -11.46
N VAL A 26 3.07 2.36 -10.61
CA VAL A 26 3.51 1.16 -9.89
C VAL A 26 3.84 0.03 -10.86
N TRP A 27 3.00 -0.21 -11.87
CA TRP A 27 3.28 -1.22 -12.89
C TRP A 27 4.56 -0.93 -13.68
N GLN A 28 4.83 0.33 -14.04
CA GLN A 28 6.11 0.73 -14.66
C GLN A 28 7.31 0.40 -13.76
N ALA A 29 7.22 0.69 -12.46
CA ALA A 29 8.27 0.33 -11.51
C ALA A 29 8.46 -1.20 -11.41
N VAL A 30 7.38 -1.97 -11.35
CA VAL A 30 7.41 -3.44 -11.31
C VAL A 30 8.11 -4.04 -12.53
N GLN A 31 7.91 -3.46 -13.73
CA GLN A 31 8.56 -3.93 -14.96
C GLN A 31 10.10 -3.82 -14.92
N CYS A 32 10.65 -2.89 -14.13
CA CYS A 32 12.09 -2.78 -13.91
C CYS A 32 12.68 -3.99 -13.15
N HIS A 33 11.84 -4.79 -12.48
CA HIS A 33 12.26 -5.93 -11.64
C HIS A 33 12.03 -7.30 -12.31
N ARG A 34 12.00 -7.37 -13.66
CA ARG A 34 11.71 -8.59 -14.43
C ARG A 34 12.47 -9.84 -13.97
N SER A 35 13.77 -9.74 -13.73
CA SER A 35 14.60 -10.90 -13.31
C SER A 35 14.35 -11.37 -11.89
N GLN A 36 13.68 -10.56 -11.07
CA GLN A 36 13.43 -10.80 -9.64
C GLN A 36 12.00 -11.26 -9.37
N LEU A 37 11.12 -11.25 -10.38
CA LEU A 37 9.70 -11.58 -10.25
C LEU A 37 9.40 -12.93 -10.93
N PRO A 38 9.30 -14.03 -10.17
CA PRO A 38 8.81 -15.30 -10.69
C PRO A 38 7.42 -15.11 -11.31
N GLY A 39 7.21 -15.63 -12.52
CA GLY A 39 5.93 -15.50 -13.21
C GLY A 39 5.68 -14.12 -13.85
N TYR A 40 6.71 -13.28 -14.00
CA TYR A 40 6.62 -11.97 -14.66
C TYR A 40 5.87 -12.00 -15.99
N GLU A 41 6.16 -12.97 -16.86
CA GLU A 41 5.49 -13.09 -18.16
C GLU A 41 3.97 -13.26 -18.02
N GLY A 42 3.51 -13.92 -16.96
CA GLY A 42 2.08 -14.02 -16.64
C GLY A 42 1.47 -12.68 -16.18
N LEU A 43 2.26 -11.87 -15.46
CA LEU A 43 1.82 -10.53 -15.03
C LEU A 43 1.63 -9.59 -16.22
N VAL A 44 2.48 -9.67 -17.23
CA VAL A 44 2.40 -8.84 -18.45
C VAL A 44 1.10 -9.09 -19.24
N LEU A 45 0.56 -10.31 -19.15
CA LEU A 45 -0.63 -10.73 -19.88
C LEU A 45 -1.94 -10.41 -19.14
N LEU A 46 -1.87 -9.82 -17.94
CA LEU A 46 -3.07 -9.49 -17.18
C LEU A 46 -3.82 -8.32 -17.84
N PRO A 47 -5.17 -8.37 -17.86
CA PRO A 47 -5.97 -7.23 -18.26
C PRO A 47 -5.74 -6.00 -17.37
N GLU A 48 -5.94 -4.79 -17.92
CA GLU A 48 -5.85 -3.54 -17.16
C GLU A 48 -6.76 -3.52 -15.93
N VAL A 49 -7.98 -4.05 -16.07
CA VAL A 49 -8.94 -4.19 -14.96
C VAL A 49 -8.40 -5.04 -13.81
N THR A 50 -7.43 -5.91 -14.07
CA THR A 50 -6.73 -6.71 -13.05
C THR A 50 -5.51 -5.97 -12.50
N HIS A 51 -4.78 -5.22 -13.34
CA HIS A 51 -3.64 -4.42 -12.89
C HIS A 51 -4.02 -3.32 -11.91
N ALA A 52 -5.12 -2.61 -12.16
CA ALA A 52 -5.56 -1.51 -11.30
C ALA A 52 -5.74 -1.91 -9.82
N PRO A 53 -6.52 -2.96 -9.47
CA PRO A 53 -6.62 -3.41 -8.08
C PRO A 53 -5.34 -4.10 -7.57
N LEU A 54 -4.59 -4.81 -8.42
CA LEU A 54 -3.37 -5.52 -8.01
C LEU A 54 -2.27 -4.57 -7.53
N TRP A 55 -2.10 -3.44 -8.22
CA TRP A 55 -1.04 -2.47 -7.94
C TRP A 55 -1.52 -1.24 -7.16
N GLY A 56 -2.83 -1.00 -7.16
CA GLY A 56 -3.45 0.20 -6.60
C GLY A 56 -4.21 0.00 -5.29
N GLN A 57 -4.21 -1.20 -4.70
CA GLN A 57 -4.81 -1.42 -3.39
C GLN A 57 -3.79 -1.97 -2.39
N GLY A 58 -3.60 -1.22 -1.29
CA GLY A 58 -2.73 -1.60 -0.18
C GLY A 58 -3.54 -1.92 1.08
N SER A 59 -3.11 -2.93 1.83
CA SER A 59 -3.68 -3.26 3.14
C SER A 59 -2.55 -3.37 4.16
N ASP A 60 -2.66 -2.59 5.24
CA ASP A 60 -1.63 -2.48 6.26
C ASP A 60 -2.18 -2.82 7.65
N TYR A 61 -1.30 -3.40 8.47
CA TYR A 61 -1.50 -3.59 9.90
C TYR A 61 -0.65 -2.59 10.68
N ARG A 62 -1.29 -1.79 11.52
CA ARG A 62 -0.65 -0.81 12.39
C ARG A 62 -0.11 -1.49 13.64
N VAL A 63 1.18 -1.87 13.59
CA VAL A 63 1.88 -2.57 14.68
C VAL A 63 1.99 -1.71 15.95
N PHE A 64 2.23 -0.40 15.79
CA PHE A 64 2.34 0.55 16.89
C PHE A 64 1.27 1.63 16.76
N SER A 65 0.47 1.84 17.82
CA SER A 65 -0.53 2.90 17.88
C SER A 65 -0.64 3.46 19.29
N PHE A 66 -0.59 4.78 19.44
CA PHE A 66 -0.96 5.49 20.67
C PHE A 66 -2.47 5.77 20.75
N VAL A 67 -3.22 5.46 19.69
CA VAL A 67 -4.66 5.71 19.54
C VAL A 67 -5.33 4.43 19.04
N ASN A 68 -5.57 3.49 19.95
CA ASN A 68 -6.53 2.41 19.70
C ASN A 68 -7.87 2.84 20.29
N GLY A 69 -8.76 3.37 19.46
CA GLY A 69 -10.12 3.71 19.87
C GLY A 69 -11.19 3.49 18.80
N GLY A 70 -10.85 3.64 17.51
CA GLY A 70 -11.80 3.47 16.41
C GLY A 70 -11.65 2.11 15.73
N ARG A 71 -12.72 1.31 15.73
CA ARG A 71 -12.80 0.00 15.04
C ARG A 71 -12.93 0.11 13.51
N GLN A 72 -12.77 1.29 12.93
CA GLN A 72 -12.91 1.48 11.49
C GLN A 72 -11.53 1.49 10.81
N PRO A 73 -11.37 0.78 9.68
CA PRO A 73 -10.16 0.85 8.89
C PRO A 73 -9.84 2.29 8.48
N ALA A 74 -8.59 2.71 8.66
CA ALA A 74 -8.11 4.00 8.18
C ALA A 74 -7.92 3.97 6.65
N HIS A 75 -7.99 5.13 6.01
CA HIS A 75 -7.74 5.29 4.57
C HIS A 75 -6.48 6.11 4.24
N ASP A 76 -5.75 6.52 5.28
CA ASP A 76 -4.53 7.29 5.22
C ASP A 76 -3.57 6.79 6.31
N LEU A 77 -2.35 6.41 5.94
CA LEU A 77 -1.32 5.94 6.87
C LEU A 77 -0.95 7.02 7.89
N PHE A 78 -1.03 8.29 7.49
CA PHE A 78 -0.66 9.46 8.28
C PHE A 78 -1.83 10.07 9.04
N ALA A 79 -3.02 9.48 8.97
CA ALA A 79 -4.19 9.95 9.72
C ALA A 79 -3.86 10.09 11.22
N GLY A 80 -3.97 11.32 11.74
CA GLY A 80 -3.67 11.66 13.14
C GLY A 80 -2.20 11.97 13.45
N VAL A 81 -1.29 11.86 12.48
CA VAL A 81 0.09 12.35 12.61
C VAL A 81 0.08 13.86 12.37
N ARG A 82 0.36 14.64 13.42
CA ARG A 82 0.54 16.09 13.26
C ARG A 82 1.79 16.34 12.42
N HIS A 83 1.68 17.18 11.39
CA HIS A 83 2.85 17.80 10.80
C HIS A 83 3.52 18.65 11.89
N SER A 84 4.72 18.27 12.32
CA SER A 84 5.63 19.25 12.92
C SER A 84 6.10 20.13 11.78
N ALA A 85 5.38 21.22 11.52
CA ALA A 85 5.87 22.24 10.61
C ALA A 85 7.21 22.73 11.17
N ARG A 86 8.31 22.43 10.48
CA ARG A 86 9.50 23.29 10.52
C ARG A 86 9.18 24.57 9.74
N GLU A 87 8.17 25.31 10.19
CA GLU A 87 7.79 26.64 9.69
C GLU A 87 8.02 27.74 10.74
N ASP A 88 8.70 27.43 11.86
CA ASP A 88 9.13 28.43 12.85
C ASP A 88 10.52 29.02 12.55
N LEU A 89 11.06 28.81 11.34
CA LEU A 89 12.39 29.31 10.96
C LEU A 89 12.34 29.96 9.57
N ILE A 90 11.55 31.01 9.40
CA ILE A 90 11.78 32.22 8.57
C ILE A 90 10.66 33.19 8.98
N MET A 91 10.80 33.83 10.13
CA MET A 91 10.12 35.08 10.51
C MET A 91 10.84 35.64 11.76
N THR A 92 12.11 36.02 11.56
CA THR A 92 12.81 36.98 12.42
C THR A 92 13.54 37.95 11.51
#